data_AF-A0A944X4E1-F1
#
_entry.id   AF-A0A944X4E1-F1
#
_cell.length_a   1.000
_cell.length_b   1.000
_cell.length_c   1.000
_cell.angle_alpha   90.00
_cell.angle_beta   90.00
_cell.angle_gamma   90.00
#
_symmetry.space_group_name_H-M   'P 1'
#
loop_
_entity.id
_entity.type
_entity.pdbx_description
1 polymer ?
#
loop_
_entity_poly.entity_id
_entity_poly.type
_entity_poly.pdbx_seq_one_letter_code
_entity_poly.pdbx_strand_id
1 'polypeptide(L)'
;MTEIISQENIRQMASRWLTPSQDTHPLRIHTDTTDFFRLEYGDVVVLGGKPYLVRHNAKEGRFGIDDDVKFWVKSAIDLKNGNRKIIKLVFYEKFKSRIGGIEFDCFRSPKKEARILSLVASHKNFMHGYSIEDEKGNLVRVLDFIQGKSLHSYIESLNMDHQAYFYDHFPGIMKQFIECIMAIHFLHEHGEKHGDIRRDHILIDRNSGQYRWIDFDFNYQHRE
;
A
#
# COMPACT_ATOMS: atom_id res chain seq x y z
N MET A 1 20.49 11.17 -17.92
CA MET A 1 19.49 11.70 -18.87
C MET A 1 18.28 10.77 -18.83
N THR A 2 17.23 11.17 -18.13
CA THR A 2 15.93 10.50 -18.16
C THR A 2 15.33 10.74 -19.54
N GLU A 3 15.06 9.69 -20.31
CA GLU A 3 14.31 9.80 -21.57
C GLU A 3 12.97 10.49 -21.28
N ILE A 4 12.75 11.66 -21.90
CA ILE A 4 11.48 12.37 -21.79
C ILE A 4 10.47 11.56 -22.62
N ILE A 5 9.60 10.81 -21.93
CA ILE A 5 8.53 10.08 -22.60
C ILE A 5 7.54 11.11 -23.15
N SER A 6 7.34 11.13 -24.47
CA SER A 6 6.39 12.04 -25.10
C SER A 6 4.96 11.76 -24.64
N GLN A 7 4.13 12.80 -24.65
CA GLN A 7 2.70 12.67 -24.33
C GLN A 7 1.98 11.67 -25.24
N GLU A 8 2.37 11.62 -26.52
CA GLU A 8 1.83 10.67 -27.49
C GLU A 8 2.17 9.22 -27.11
N ASN A 9 3.42 8.96 -26.68
CA ASN A 9 3.83 7.64 -26.22
C ASN A 9 3.06 7.21 -24.97
N ILE A 10 2.88 8.13 -24.01
CA ILE A 10 2.08 7.85 -22.79
C ILE A 10 0.64 7.53 -23.15
N ARG A 11 0.04 8.29 -24.07
CA ARG A 11 -1.33 8.06 -24.54
C ARG A 11 -1.47 6.71 -25.25
N GLN A 12 -0.54 6.36 -26.12
CA GLN A 12 -0.50 5.06 -26.78
C GLN A 12 -0.46 3.93 -25.76
N MET A 13 0.40 4.04 -24.73
CA MET A 13 0.45 3.06 -23.64
C MET A 13 -0.87 3.00 -22.86
N ALA A 14 -1.49 4.14 -22.57
CA ALA A 14 -2.71 4.26 -21.78
C ALA A 14 -3.99 3.80 -22.51
N SER A 15 -4.02 3.87 -23.84
CA SER A 15 -5.20 3.72 -24.72
C SER A 15 -6.15 2.59 -24.31
N ARG A 16 -5.63 1.38 -24.06
CA ARG A 16 -6.43 0.20 -23.69
C ARG A 16 -7.21 0.32 -22.37
N TRP A 17 -6.93 1.36 -21.59
CA TRP A 17 -7.59 1.62 -20.31
C TRP A 17 -8.23 3.01 -20.23
N LEU A 18 -8.26 3.77 -21.32
CA LEU A 18 -8.98 5.04 -21.39
C LEU A 18 -10.43 4.76 -21.80
N THR A 19 -11.37 5.53 -21.25
CA THR A 19 -12.74 5.53 -21.80
C THR A 19 -12.75 6.26 -23.16
N PRO A 20 -13.74 6.01 -24.03
CA PRO A 20 -13.84 6.73 -25.31
C PRO A 20 -13.85 8.26 -25.17
N SER A 21 -14.38 8.79 -24.05
CA SER A 21 -14.36 10.22 -23.73
C SER A 21 -12.99 10.74 -23.28
N GLN A 22 -12.17 9.90 -22.64
CA GLN A 22 -10.80 10.23 -22.22
C GLN A 22 -9.82 10.09 -23.37
N ASP A 23 -10.11 9.21 -24.32
CA ASP A 23 -9.24 8.99 -25.48
C ASP A 23 -9.14 10.23 -26.37
N THR A 24 -10.11 11.14 -26.35
CA THR A 24 -10.12 12.35 -27.20
C THR A 24 -9.40 13.57 -26.61
N HIS A 25 -9.01 13.54 -25.34
CA HIS A 25 -8.42 14.68 -24.63
C HIS A 25 -6.96 14.43 -24.25
N PRO A 26 -6.11 15.48 -24.16
CA PRO A 26 -4.76 15.34 -23.66
C PRO A 26 -4.76 14.81 -22.21
N LEU A 27 -3.96 13.77 -21.94
CA LEU A 27 -3.77 13.27 -20.58
C LEU A 27 -3.03 14.31 -19.74
N ARG A 28 -3.53 14.56 -18.53
CA ARG A 28 -2.82 15.35 -17.52
C ARG A 28 -1.67 14.53 -16.95
N ILE A 29 -0.46 15.08 -17.02
CA ILE A 29 0.76 14.41 -16.57
C ILE A 29 1.31 15.17 -15.36
N HIS A 30 1.57 14.45 -14.29
CA HIS A 30 2.11 14.98 -13.03
C HIS A 30 3.50 14.40 -12.77
N THR A 31 4.47 15.28 -12.53
CA THR A 31 5.83 14.96 -12.06
C THR A 31 6.07 15.47 -10.64
N ASP A 32 5.26 16.43 -10.20
CA ASP A 32 5.15 16.94 -8.84
C ASP A 32 3.89 16.35 -8.17
N THR A 33 4.08 15.66 -7.06
CA THR A 33 3.01 15.00 -6.30
C THR A 33 2.67 15.72 -4.98
N THR A 34 3.19 16.94 -4.78
CA THR A 34 2.99 17.74 -3.55
C THR A 34 1.50 17.96 -3.26
N ASP A 35 0.72 18.35 -4.27
CA ASP A 35 -0.73 18.49 -4.17
C ASP A 35 -1.43 17.22 -4.67
N PHE A 36 -1.40 16.18 -3.85
CA PHE A 36 -2.00 14.88 -4.19
C PHE A 36 -3.52 14.91 -4.42
N PHE A 37 -4.21 16.00 -4.07
CA PHE A 37 -5.63 16.18 -4.40
C PHE A 37 -5.86 16.44 -5.88
N ARG A 38 -4.90 17.07 -6.58
CA ARG A 38 -4.98 17.30 -8.04
C ARG A 38 -4.78 16.06 -8.88
N LEU A 39 -4.29 14.98 -8.27
CA LEU A 39 -4.04 13.72 -8.98
C LEU A 39 -5.33 12.89 -9.04
N GLU A 40 -6.04 12.98 -10.16
CA GLU A 40 -7.39 12.45 -10.36
C GLU A 40 -7.42 11.14 -11.16
N TYR A 41 -8.60 10.52 -11.26
CA TYR A 41 -8.82 9.34 -12.11
C TYR A 41 -8.50 9.69 -13.58
N GLY A 42 -7.66 8.88 -14.23
CA GLY A 42 -7.27 9.09 -15.62
C GLY A 42 -6.02 9.96 -15.81
N ASP A 43 -5.53 10.59 -14.75
CA ASP A 43 -4.25 11.30 -14.78
C ASP A 43 -3.07 10.32 -14.80
N VAL A 44 -1.92 10.79 -15.29
CA VAL A 44 -0.68 10.03 -15.30
C VAL A 44 0.31 10.67 -14.34
N VAL A 45 0.87 9.91 -13.41
CA VAL A 45 2.02 10.34 -12.61
C VAL A 45 3.29 9.69 -13.16
N VAL A 46 4.35 10.47 -13.37
CA VAL A 46 5.64 9.98 -13.87
C VAL A 46 6.65 10.00 -12.72
N LEU A 47 7.09 8.82 -12.30
CA LEU A 47 8.02 8.63 -11.18
C LEU A 47 9.28 7.91 -11.70
N GLY A 48 10.45 8.53 -11.58
CA GLY A 48 11.71 7.95 -12.10
C GLY A 48 11.69 7.61 -13.59
N GLY A 49 10.97 8.41 -14.40
CA GLY A 49 10.77 8.14 -15.82
C GLY A 49 9.80 6.99 -16.13
N LYS A 50 9.11 6.42 -15.13
CA LYS A 50 8.06 5.41 -15.34
C LYS A 50 6.68 6.05 -15.22
N PRO A 51 5.82 5.94 -16.25
CA PRO A 51 4.48 6.50 -16.21
C PRO A 51 3.47 5.54 -15.57
N TYR A 52 2.65 6.06 -14.67
CA TYR A 52 1.61 5.34 -13.94
C TYR A 52 0.25 6.00 -14.15
N LEU A 53 -0.73 5.26 -14.65
CA LEU A 53 -2.08 5.76 -14.89
C LEU A 53 -2.96 5.56 -13.67
N VAL A 54 -3.41 6.67 -13.09
CA VAL A 54 -4.19 6.72 -11.84
C VAL A 54 -5.61 6.25 -12.07
N ARG A 55 -6.11 5.46 -11.12
CA ARG A 55 -7.47 4.93 -11.08
C ARG A 55 -8.21 5.51 -9.90
N HIS A 56 -8.33 4.75 -8.83
CA HIS A 56 -9.15 5.10 -7.68
C HIS A 56 -8.27 5.43 -6.49
N ASN A 57 -8.76 6.28 -5.61
CA ASN A 57 -8.17 6.42 -4.27
C ASN A 57 -8.47 5.14 -3.49
N ALA A 58 -7.53 4.72 -2.65
CA ALA A 58 -7.79 3.64 -1.70
C ALA A 58 -8.80 4.10 -0.66
N LYS A 59 -9.53 3.13 -0.15
CA LYS A 59 -10.54 3.28 0.90
C LYS A 59 -10.09 2.46 2.10
N GLU A 60 -10.20 3.02 3.29
CA GLU A 60 -9.97 2.29 4.53
C GLU A 60 -11.28 2.21 5.30
N GLY A 61 -11.81 0.99 5.41
CA GLY A 61 -12.90 0.70 6.32
C GLY A 61 -12.40 0.70 7.75
N ARG A 62 -13.15 1.33 8.65
CA ARG A 62 -12.99 1.17 10.10
C ARG A 62 -14.27 0.53 10.63
N PHE A 63 -14.16 -0.29 11.66
CA PHE A 63 -15.26 -1.07 12.23
C PHE A 63 -16.57 -0.26 12.33
N GLY A 64 -17.55 -0.56 11.46
CA GLY A 64 -18.89 0.04 11.48
C GLY A 64 -19.01 1.49 10.96
N ILE A 65 -17.98 2.05 10.33
CA ILE A 65 -18.00 3.40 9.74
C ILE A 65 -17.80 3.28 8.22
N ASP A 66 -18.46 4.16 7.45
CA ASP A 66 -18.24 4.29 6.02
C ASP A 66 -16.75 4.43 5.69
N ASP A 67 -16.33 3.81 4.59
CA ASP A 67 -14.93 3.81 4.14
C ASP A 67 -14.37 5.24 3.96
N ASP A 68 -13.41 5.63 4.81
CA ASP A 68 -12.68 6.88 4.67
C ASP A 68 -11.76 6.82 3.44
N VAL A 69 -11.83 7.84 2.60
CA VAL A 69 -11.01 7.91 1.38
C VAL A 69 -9.60 8.37 1.73
N LYS A 70 -8.61 7.50 1.51
CA LYS A 70 -7.19 7.84 1.62
C LYS A 70 -6.72 8.53 0.33
N PHE A 71 -6.90 9.85 0.23
CA PHE A 71 -6.54 10.62 -0.97
C PHE A 71 -5.06 10.55 -1.36
N TRP A 72 -4.16 10.27 -0.40
CA TRP A 72 -2.72 10.10 -0.64
C TRP A 72 -2.33 8.68 -1.08
N VAL A 73 -3.28 7.75 -1.19
CA VAL A 73 -3.04 6.37 -1.63
C VAL A 73 -3.82 6.12 -2.92
N LYS A 74 -3.13 6.02 -4.04
CA LYS A 74 -3.74 5.83 -5.36
C LYS A 74 -3.56 4.39 -5.83
N SER A 75 -4.62 3.77 -6.33
CA SER A 75 -4.51 2.62 -7.22
C SER A 75 -4.11 3.12 -8.61
N ALA A 76 -3.12 2.47 -9.22
CA ALA A 76 -2.60 2.86 -10.52
C ALA A 76 -2.21 1.66 -11.37
N ILE A 77 -1.99 1.90 -12.65
CA ILE A 77 -1.45 0.93 -13.60
C ILE A 77 -0.08 1.40 -14.05
N ASP A 78 0.94 0.57 -13.90
CA ASP A 78 2.24 0.78 -14.54
C ASP A 78 2.05 0.66 -16.05
N LEU A 79 2.21 1.76 -16.78
CA LEU A 79 1.95 1.79 -18.23
C LEU A 79 3.01 1.03 -19.04
N LYS A 80 4.17 0.70 -18.47
CA LYS A 80 5.23 -0.05 -19.17
C LYS A 80 4.94 -1.55 -19.25
N ASN A 81 4.33 -2.13 -18.21
CA ASN A 81 4.08 -3.58 -18.14
C ASN A 81 2.59 -3.93 -17.93
N GLY A 82 1.73 -2.98 -17.59
CA GLY A 82 0.30 -3.17 -17.34
C GLY A 82 -0.04 -3.70 -15.94
N ASN A 83 0.94 -3.84 -15.05
CA ASN A 83 0.72 -4.33 -13.70
C ASN A 83 0.01 -3.29 -12.84
N ARG A 84 -0.91 -3.75 -11.99
CA ARG A 84 -1.53 -2.92 -10.96
C ARG A 84 -0.50 -2.57 -9.89
N LYS A 85 -0.54 -1.33 -9.42
CA LYS A 85 0.30 -0.78 -8.36
C LYS A 85 -0.55 0.00 -7.37
N ILE A 86 -0.06 0.12 -6.14
CA ILE A 86 -0.53 1.11 -5.18
C ILE A 86 0.57 2.19 -5.06
N ILE A 87 0.21 3.44 -5.28
CA ILE A 87 1.12 4.59 -5.13
C ILE A 87 0.74 5.31 -3.85
N LYS A 88 1.61 5.27 -2.85
CA LYS A 88 1.47 6.06 -1.62
C LYS A 88 2.30 7.34 -1.74
N LEU A 89 1.59 8.46 -1.78
CA LEU A 89 2.14 9.80 -1.82
C LEU A 89 2.55 10.25 -0.43
N VAL A 90 3.27 11.36 -0.34
CA VAL A 90 3.74 11.89 0.94
C VAL A 90 2.56 12.49 1.68
N PHE A 91 2.26 11.94 2.86
CA PHE A 91 1.28 12.46 3.78
C PHE A 91 1.85 12.39 5.19
N TYR A 92 1.86 13.53 5.87
CA TYR A 92 2.29 13.64 7.25
C TYR A 92 1.06 13.80 8.14
N GLU A 93 0.95 12.93 9.13
CA GLU A 93 -0.03 13.02 10.19
C GLU A 93 0.69 12.85 11.51
N LYS A 94 0.30 13.61 12.52
CA LYS A 94 0.77 13.46 13.90
C LYS A 94 -0.42 13.60 14.84
N PHE A 95 -0.54 12.69 15.79
CA PHE A 95 -1.54 12.74 16.84
C PHE A 95 -0.97 12.16 18.13
N LYS A 96 -1.66 12.41 19.24
CA LYS A 96 -1.33 11.84 20.53
C LYS A 96 -2.26 10.68 20.83
N SER A 97 -1.71 9.56 21.30
CA SER A 97 -2.48 8.42 21.79
C SER A 97 -2.19 8.20 23.26
N ARG A 98 -3.15 7.64 24.00
CA ARG A 98 -3.00 7.35 25.44
C ARG A 98 -3.30 5.88 25.71
N ILE A 99 -2.34 5.18 26.29
CA ILE A 99 -2.48 3.76 26.69
C ILE A 99 -2.06 3.65 28.15
N GLY A 100 -2.95 3.13 29.01
CA GLY A 100 -2.64 2.94 30.42
C GLY A 100 -2.20 4.22 31.15
N GLY A 101 -2.69 5.39 30.73
CA GLY A 101 -2.30 6.67 31.28
C GLY A 101 -1.06 7.33 30.65
N ILE A 102 -0.26 6.57 29.90
CA ILE A 102 0.97 7.01 29.22
C ILE A 102 0.61 7.62 27.85
N GLU A 103 1.22 8.77 27.53
CA GLU A 103 1.01 9.50 26.27
C GLU A 103 2.11 9.16 25.26
N PHE A 104 1.71 8.89 24.01
CA PHE A 104 2.60 8.58 22.90
C PHE A 104 2.37 9.58 21.76
N ASP A 105 3.46 10.10 21.20
CA ASP A 105 3.43 10.88 19.97
C ASP A 105 3.43 9.89 18.78
N CYS A 106 2.28 9.70 18.14
CA CYS A 106 2.10 8.86 16.96
C CYS A 106 2.20 9.71 15.69
N PHE A 107 2.84 9.19 14.65
CA PHE A 107 2.97 9.91 13.38
C PHE A 107 3.20 8.97 12.20
N ARG A 108 2.83 9.43 10.99
CA ARG A 108 3.19 8.75 9.73
C ARG A 108 4.55 9.19 9.23
N SER A 109 5.33 8.23 8.73
CA SER A 109 6.69 8.44 8.23
C SER A 109 6.90 7.72 6.89
N PRO A 110 6.81 8.44 5.76
CA PRO A 110 7.20 7.92 4.45
C PRO A 110 8.61 7.34 4.41
N LYS A 111 9.56 7.97 5.13
CA LYS A 111 10.95 7.51 5.23
C LYS A 111 11.09 6.16 5.92
N LYS A 112 10.29 5.91 6.96
CA LYS A 112 10.25 4.61 7.65
C LYS A 112 9.74 3.52 6.71
N GLU A 113 8.59 3.75 6.08
CA GLU A 113 8.02 2.78 5.12
C GLU A 113 9.00 2.48 3.98
N ALA A 114 9.68 3.50 3.45
CA ALA A 114 10.70 3.32 2.43
C ALA A 114 11.86 2.41 2.86
N ARG A 115 12.41 2.60 4.07
CA ARG A 115 13.47 1.73 4.59
C ARG A 115 12.97 0.30 4.81
N ILE A 116 11.77 0.13 5.35
CA ILE A 116 11.17 -1.19 5.55
C ILE A 116 10.96 -1.90 4.21
N LEU A 117 10.45 -1.21 3.18
CA LEU A 117 10.29 -1.78 1.84
C LEU A 117 11.62 -2.29 1.26
N SER A 118 12.71 -1.52 1.43
CA SER A 118 14.04 -1.96 1.02
C SER A 118 14.53 -3.17 1.82
N LEU A 119 14.33 -3.17 3.13
CA LEU A 119 14.71 -4.28 4.02
C LEU A 119 13.98 -5.58 3.69
N VAL A 120 12.68 -5.51 3.40
CA VAL A 120 11.81 -6.68 3.23
C VAL A 120 11.62 -7.10 1.76
N ALA A 121 12.41 -6.54 0.84
CA ALA A 121 12.21 -6.69 -0.61
C ALA A 121 12.18 -8.16 -1.10
N SER A 122 12.80 -9.09 -0.38
CA SER A 122 12.79 -10.53 -0.66
C SER A 122 12.00 -11.36 0.36
N HIS A 123 11.45 -10.74 1.40
CA HIS A 123 10.79 -11.45 2.49
C HIS A 123 9.32 -11.72 2.15
N LYS A 124 8.94 -12.99 2.03
CA LYS A 124 7.63 -13.42 1.50
C LYS A 124 6.41 -12.90 2.26
N ASN A 125 6.55 -12.68 3.59
CA ASN A 125 5.45 -12.25 4.46
C ASN A 125 5.25 -10.73 4.52
N PHE A 126 5.87 -9.96 3.61
CA PHE A 126 5.67 -8.52 3.49
C PHE A 126 5.17 -8.14 2.09
N MET A 127 4.49 -7.00 2.04
CA MET A 127 4.27 -6.26 0.81
C MET A 127 5.59 -5.81 0.21
N HIS A 128 5.68 -5.96 -1.10
CA HIS A 128 6.83 -5.55 -1.89
C HIS A 128 6.54 -4.26 -2.65
N GLY A 129 7.61 -3.59 -3.04
CA GLY A 129 7.57 -2.29 -3.66
C GLY A 129 8.90 -1.59 -3.57
N TYR A 130 8.93 -0.34 -3.99
CA TYR A 130 10.11 0.50 -3.90
C TYR A 130 9.71 1.95 -3.62
N SER A 131 10.69 2.77 -3.25
CA SER A 131 10.49 4.20 -3.02
C SER A 131 11.29 5.00 -4.01
N ILE A 132 10.77 6.17 -4.39
CA ILE A 132 11.40 7.07 -5.33
C ILE A 132 10.99 8.51 -5.05
N GLU A 133 11.90 9.44 -5.26
CA GLU A 133 11.60 10.86 -5.20
C GLU A 133 10.94 11.33 -6.50
N ASP A 134 9.89 12.14 -6.37
CA ASP A 134 9.30 12.87 -7.48
C ASP A 134 10.15 14.09 -7.87
N GLU A 135 9.67 14.95 -8.78
CA GLU A 135 10.39 16.15 -9.22
C GLU A 135 10.73 17.14 -8.08
N LYS A 136 9.94 17.15 -7.01
CA LYS A 136 10.13 18.03 -5.85
C LYS A 136 10.82 17.37 -4.67
N GLY A 137 11.27 16.12 -4.81
CA GLY A 137 11.89 15.37 -3.72
C GLY A 137 10.89 14.72 -2.76
N ASN A 138 9.60 14.64 -3.12
CA ASN A 138 8.63 13.90 -2.30
C ASN A 138 8.91 12.40 -2.41
N LEU A 139 9.12 11.74 -1.27
CA LEU A 139 9.41 10.31 -1.22
C LEU A 139 8.13 9.47 -1.43
N VAL A 140 7.83 9.17 -2.68
CA VAL A 140 6.69 8.36 -3.12
C VAL A 140 7.02 6.88 -2.99
N ARG A 141 6.07 6.08 -2.48
CA ARG A 141 6.21 4.61 -2.39
C ARG A 141 5.34 3.96 -3.47
N VAL A 142 5.95 3.21 -4.38
CA VAL A 142 5.28 2.45 -5.44
C VAL A 142 5.28 0.99 -5.06
N LEU A 143 4.09 0.47 -4.74
CA LEU A 143 3.88 -0.83 -4.12
C LEU A 143 3.28 -1.80 -5.12
N ASP A 144 3.66 -3.07 -5.01
CA ASP A 144 3.05 -4.15 -5.76
C ASP A 144 1.63 -4.41 -5.26
N PHE A 145 0.69 -4.53 -6.19
CA PHE A 145 -0.68 -4.85 -5.83
C PHE A 145 -0.78 -6.32 -5.40
N ILE A 146 -1.12 -6.56 -4.14
CA ILE A 146 -1.41 -7.89 -3.63
C ILE A 146 -2.87 -8.20 -3.95
N GLN A 147 -3.10 -9.18 -4.83
CA GLN A 147 -4.45 -9.61 -5.14
C GLN A 147 -4.96 -10.54 -4.05
N GLY A 148 -5.99 -10.15 -3.31
CA GLY A 148 -6.59 -11.00 -2.29
C GLY A 148 -7.36 -10.22 -1.23
N LYS A 149 -7.98 -10.94 -0.31
CA LYS A 149 -8.71 -10.35 0.82
C LYS A 149 -7.82 -10.30 2.06
N SER A 150 -8.19 -9.45 3.01
CA SER A 150 -7.55 -9.47 4.32
C SER A 150 -7.84 -10.79 5.04
N LEU A 151 -6.96 -11.18 5.96
CA LEU A 151 -7.17 -12.33 6.84
C LEU A 151 -8.48 -12.19 7.62
N HIS A 152 -8.79 -10.97 8.08
CA HIS A 152 -10.05 -10.65 8.72
C HIS A 152 -11.26 -11.02 7.87
N SER A 153 -11.36 -10.50 6.64
CA SER A 153 -12.48 -10.77 5.74
C SER A 153 -12.50 -12.22 5.27
N TYR A 154 -11.35 -12.91 5.23
CA TYR A 154 -11.32 -14.35 4.96
C TYR A 154 -12.01 -15.12 6.07
N ILE A 155 -11.64 -14.88 7.33
CA ILE A 155 -12.22 -15.57 8.48
C ILE A 155 -13.72 -15.29 8.58
N GLU A 156 -14.15 -14.03 8.41
CA GLU A 156 -15.58 -13.68 8.45
C GLU A 156 -16.40 -14.35 7.33
N SER A 157 -15.78 -14.63 6.19
CA SER A 157 -16.47 -15.28 5.06
C SER A 157 -16.63 -16.79 5.20
N LEU A 158 -16.04 -17.41 6.23
CA LEU A 158 -16.15 -18.85 6.44
C LEU A 158 -17.56 -19.19 6.94
N ASN A 159 -18.30 -19.97 6.15
CA ASN A 159 -19.64 -20.43 6.50
C ASN A 159 -19.58 -21.91 6.92
N MET A 160 -19.28 -22.15 8.19
CA MET A 160 -19.17 -23.48 8.79
C MET A 160 -19.38 -23.41 10.30
N ASP A 161 -19.61 -24.56 10.95
CA ASP A 161 -19.67 -24.63 12.41
C ASP A 161 -18.28 -24.48 13.05
N HIS A 162 -18.28 -24.17 14.35
CA HIS A 162 -17.05 -23.95 15.11
C HIS A 162 -16.14 -25.19 15.15
N GLN A 163 -16.70 -26.40 15.19
CA GLN A 163 -15.91 -27.62 15.30
C GLN A 163 -15.12 -27.87 14.02
N ALA A 164 -15.77 -27.77 12.86
CA ALA A 164 -15.14 -27.86 11.55
C ALA A 164 -14.12 -26.73 11.34
N TYR A 165 -14.43 -25.50 11.76
CA TYR A 165 -13.46 -24.41 11.74
C TYR A 165 -12.21 -24.76 12.55
N PHE A 166 -12.40 -25.16 13.81
CA PHE A 166 -11.31 -25.33 14.76
C PHE A 166 -10.40 -26.51 14.42
N TYR A 167 -10.97 -27.64 13.98
CA TYR A 167 -10.17 -28.84 13.69
C TYR A 167 -9.68 -28.91 12.25
N ASP A 168 -10.45 -28.41 11.27
CA ASP A 168 -10.12 -28.62 9.86
C ASP A 168 -9.45 -27.40 9.19
N HIS A 169 -9.77 -26.17 9.62
CA HIS A 169 -9.31 -24.94 8.96
C HIS A 169 -8.32 -24.12 9.79
N PHE A 170 -8.60 -23.93 11.08
CA PHE A 170 -7.81 -23.11 11.99
C PHE A 170 -6.34 -23.53 12.07
N PRO A 171 -5.96 -24.83 12.07
CA PRO A 171 -4.54 -25.21 12.12
C PRO A 171 -3.73 -24.66 10.94
N GLY A 172 -4.31 -24.64 9.74
CA GLY A 172 -3.68 -24.07 8.54
C GLY A 172 -3.55 -22.55 8.63
N ILE A 173 -4.61 -21.87 9.10
CA ILE A 173 -4.60 -20.42 9.34
C ILE A 173 -3.53 -20.06 10.38
N MET A 174 -3.51 -20.78 11.50
CA MET A 174 -2.59 -20.53 12.60
C MET A 174 -1.13 -20.74 12.18
N LYS A 175 -0.85 -21.76 11.37
CA LYS A 175 0.50 -21.97 10.81
C LYS A 175 0.98 -20.77 10.00
N GLN A 176 0.17 -20.28 9.07
CA GLN A 176 0.52 -19.09 8.26
C GLN A 176 0.61 -17.82 9.12
N PHE A 177 -0.27 -17.67 10.11
CA PHE A 177 -0.26 -16.55 11.04
C PHE A 177 1.02 -16.52 11.88
N ILE A 178 1.49 -17.66 12.38
CA ILE A 178 2.77 -17.76 13.10
C ILE A 178 3.93 -17.28 12.22
N GLU A 179 3.96 -17.62 10.93
CA GLU A 179 4.98 -17.10 10.00
C GLU A 179 4.93 -15.56 9.88
N CYS A 180 3.72 -14.97 9.86
CA CYS A 180 3.57 -13.51 9.90
C CYS A 180 4.10 -12.91 11.20
N ILE A 181 3.89 -13.54 12.35
CA ILE A 181 4.43 -13.05 13.63
C ILE A 181 5.96 -13.16 13.64
N MET A 182 6.53 -14.24 13.11
CA MET A 182 7.98 -14.38 12.94
C MET A 182 8.55 -13.31 12.00
N ALA A 183 7.80 -12.89 10.98
CA ALA A 183 8.19 -11.79 10.12
C ALA A 183 8.28 -10.45 10.89
N ILE A 184 7.40 -10.21 11.86
CA ILE A 184 7.50 -9.02 12.74
C ILE A 184 8.74 -9.11 13.62
N HIS A 185 9.08 -10.29 14.14
CA HIS A 185 10.33 -10.49 14.85
C HIS A 185 11.54 -10.12 13.98
N PHE A 186 11.56 -10.52 12.70
CA PHE A 186 12.59 -10.11 11.75
C PHE A 186 12.72 -8.57 11.63
N LEU A 187 11.63 -7.80 11.62
CA LEU A 187 11.72 -6.33 11.65
C LEU A 187 12.41 -5.82 12.92
N HIS A 188 12.03 -6.38 14.08
CA HIS A 188 12.59 -5.99 15.36
C HIS A 188 14.08 -6.29 15.46
N GLU A 189 14.55 -7.42 14.93
CA GLU A 189 15.98 -7.76 14.85
C GLU A 189 16.79 -6.73 14.02
N HIS A 190 16.13 -6.02 13.11
CA HIS A 190 16.73 -4.96 12.28
C HIS A 190 16.45 -3.54 12.81
N GLY A 191 15.94 -3.42 14.04
CA GLY A 191 15.63 -2.12 14.67
C GLY A 191 14.46 -1.36 14.05
N GLU A 192 13.69 -2.02 13.17
CA GLU A 192 12.46 -1.47 12.60
C GLU A 192 11.25 -2.03 13.35
N LYS A 193 10.12 -1.33 13.21
CA LYS A 193 8.83 -1.78 13.79
C LYS A 193 7.72 -1.60 12.79
N HIS A 194 6.71 -2.46 12.81
CA HIS A 194 5.55 -2.30 11.93
C HIS A 194 4.79 -0.99 12.23
N GLY A 195 4.46 -0.77 13.50
CA GLY A 195 3.81 0.46 13.98
C GLY A 195 2.29 0.45 13.95
N ASP A 196 1.68 -0.45 13.18
CA ASP A 196 0.22 -0.65 13.11
C ASP A 196 -0.18 -2.12 12.88
N ILE A 197 0.02 -2.96 13.90
CA ILE A 197 -0.28 -4.40 13.85
C ILE A 197 -1.80 -4.60 14.02
N ARG A 198 -2.47 -5.02 12.94
CA ARG A 198 -3.91 -5.31 12.93
C ARG A 198 -4.24 -6.53 12.06
N ARG A 199 -5.35 -7.21 12.36
CA ARG A 199 -5.79 -8.42 11.62
C ARG A 199 -6.16 -8.16 10.16
N ASP A 200 -6.62 -6.95 9.86
CA ASP A 200 -6.96 -6.46 8.53
C ASP A 200 -5.72 -5.97 7.74
N HIS A 201 -4.59 -5.80 8.41
CA HIS A 201 -3.27 -5.49 7.81
C HIS A 201 -2.47 -6.72 7.37
N ILE A 202 -3.09 -7.89 7.39
CA ILE A 202 -2.58 -9.10 6.77
C ILE A 202 -3.43 -9.38 5.54
N LEU A 203 -2.85 -9.32 4.35
CA LEU A 203 -3.49 -9.75 3.11
C LEU A 203 -3.10 -11.19 2.77
N ILE A 204 -4.07 -11.98 2.30
CA ILE A 204 -3.82 -13.31 1.76
C ILE A 204 -3.60 -13.16 0.25
N ASP A 205 -2.36 -13.26 -0.20
CA ASP A 205 -2.01 -13.21 -1.62
C ASP A 205 -2.63 -14.41 -2.35
N ARG A 206 -3.63 -14.15 -3.20
CA ARG A 206 -4.39 -15.14 -3.95
C ARG A 206 -3.50 -15.99 -4.85
N ASN A 207 -2.40 -15.43 -5.35
CA ASN A 207 -1.54 -16.13 -6.30
C ASN A 207 -0.60 -17.11 -5.58
N SER A 208 -0.09 -16.74 -4.41
CA SER A 208 0.91 -17.53 -3.67
C SER A 208 0.37 -18.24 -2.43
N GLY A 209 -0.82 -17.88 -1.96
CA GLY A 209 -1.38 -18.29 -0.67
C GLY A 209 -0.68 -17.68 0.55
N GLN A 210 0.35 -16.85 0.34
CA GLN A 210 1.16 -16.28 1.41
C GLN A 210 0.41 -15.16 2.13
N TYR A 211 0.62 -15.08 3.45
CA TYR A 211 0.09 -14.01 4.27
C TYR A 211 1.12 -12.88 4.31
N ARG A 212 0.69 -11.67 3.96
CA ARG A 212 1.58 -10.52 3.76
C ARG A 212 1.13 -9.32 4.59
N TRP A 213 2.05 -8.80 5.40
CA TRP A 213 1.86 -7.53 6.10
C TRP A 213 1.84 -6.35 5.12
N ILE A 214 1.00 -5.36 5.40
CA ILE A 214 0.90 -4.08 4.69
C ILE A 214 0.92 -2.91 5.68
N ASP A 215 1.12 -1.70 5.17
CA ASP A 215 0.97 -0.42 5.90
C ASP A 215 2.00 -0.19 7.03
N PHE A 216 3.25 0.09 6.64
CA PHE A 216 4.39 0.24 7.55
C PHE A 216 4.72 1.70 7.89
N ASP A 217 3.86 2.66 7.56
CA ASP A 217 4.19 4.08 7.65
C ASP A 217 4.01 4.65 9.07
N PHE A 218 3.20 4.03 9.92
CA PHE A 218 3.00 4.48 11.29
C PHE A 218 4.22 4.26 12.18
N ASN A 219 4.51 5.26 13.00
CA ASN A 219 5.56 5.26 13.99
C ASN A 219 5.06 5.94 15.28
N TYR A 220 5.77 5.70 16.37
CA TYR A 220 5.50 6.33 17.65
C TYR A 220 6.81 6.62 18.37
N GLN A 221 6.82 7.68 19.16
CA GLN A 221 7.90 8.01 20.09
C GLN A 221 7.33 8.06 21.51
N HIS A 222 8.07 7.44 22.44
CA HIS A 222 7.90 7.65 23.86
C HIS A 222 8.81 8.82 24.26
N ARG A 223 8.30 9.74 25.07
CA ARG A 223 9.10 10.86 25.59
C ARG A 223 9.89 10.36 26.80
N GLU A 224 11.06 9.77 26.55
CA GLU A 224 12.10 9.54 27.56
C GLU A 224 13.46 9.96 27.02
#